data_AF-A0A9D5YUF0-F1
#
_entry.id   AF-A0A9D5YUF0-F1
#
_cell.length_a   1.000
_cell.length_b   1.000
_cell.length_c   1.000
_cell.angle_alpha   90.00
_cell.angle_beta   90.00
_cell.angle_gamma   90.00
#
_symmetry.space_group_name_H-M   'P 1'
#
loop_
_entity.id
_entity.type
_entity.pdbx_description
1 polymer ?
#
loop_
_entity_poly.entity_id
_entity_poly.type
_entity_poly.pdbx_seq_one_letter_code
_entity_poly.pdbx_strand_id
1 'polypeptide(L)'
;MKKPAFGGVLVDREGRVLLVRPGESYAGYAWTFPKGIVSGSETPEATALRRVREETGREAEIVARLAGEYEGSETRSGYFLMRPREPLGHVSRETERLRWAEFEEAERLIQETSYSKGRTRDRAVLSAARETLTRLELERCRAHLMGLGFDEPLFHHNLTVFPILGHENGGPPYDLLRTAIEKGTAVVEEVHEAGEVGTLKVVNRGDRPVLIVEGEILIGAKQNRVVNMTVLVGAGREYRLPVSCVEQGRWRHTSRHFTPAACMAPPVMRAYKTRSVRESLRMRGEAAADQIRVWCEAAAVLDDVGAVSPTGSVTEGYAARRKERQHYREHITLPPETRGCVVVRGEEVLGLDLFGDPGVMREFWPKLSEAYFLEATRQPKEQPPCNRERAQAFMDRVCEGLRPAGRQIGLGTTLEVGDGGTAGFVLWYADAVCHLAAFAVDEGEEGRPPRFDPGIVS
;
A
#
# COMPACT_ATOMS: atom_id res chain seq x y z
N MET A 1 17.35 35.55 -25.86
CA MET A 1 16.19 34.96 -25.13
C MET A 1 16.16 33.47 -25.38
N LYS A 2 15.88 32.65 -24.36
CA LYS A 2 15.67 31.20 -24.54
C LYS A 2 14.34 30.96 -25.26
N LYS A 3 14.28 29.97 -26.14
CA LYS A 3 13.07 29.64 -26.89
C LYS A 3 12.07 28.87 -25.99
N PRO A 4 10.76 29.13 -26.08
CA PRO A 4 9.77 28.33 -25.37
C PRO A 4 9.73 26.91 -25.95
N ALA A 5 9.68 25.92 -25.06
CA ALA A 5 9.57 24.51 -25.44
C ALA A 5 8.59 23.78 -24.53
N PHE A 6 7.91 22.77 -25.04
CA PHE A 6 6.97 21.98 -24.26
C PHE A 6 7.16 20.49 -24.49
N GLY A 7 6.89 19.71 -23.45
CA GLY A 7 7.10 18.27 -23.42
C GLY A 7 6.07 17.53 -22.59
N GLY A 8 6.14 16.20 -22.60
CA GLY A 8 5.18 15.33 -21.91
C GLY A 8 5.88 14.23 -21.12
N VAL A 9 5.33 13.93 -19.93
CA VAL A 9 5.67 12.75 -19.15
C VAL A 9 4.50 11.79 -19.23
N LEU A 10 4.64 10.69 -19.97
CA LEU A 10 3.59 9.67 -20.05
C LEU A 10 3.68 8.76 -18.84
N VAL A 11 2.54 8.51 -18.21
CA VAL A 11 2.38 7.53 -17.13
C VAL A 11 1.37 6.47 -17.53
N ASP A 12 1.72 5.19 -17.45
CA ASP A 12 0.78 4.09 -17.73
C ASP A 12 -0.08 3.74 -16.51
N ARG A 13 -1.08 2.86 -16.69
CA ARG A 13 -1.99 2.45 -15.59
C ARG A 13 -1.27 1.84 -14.39
N GLU A 14 -0.07 1.30 -14.58
CA GLU A 14 0.73 0.71 -13.52
C GLU A 14 1.57 1.76 -12.76
N GLY A 15 1.53 3.03 -13.19
CA GLY A 15 2.28 4.12 -12.58
C GLY A 15 3.71 4.27 -13.10
N ARG A 16 4.09 3.55 -14.15
CA ARG A 16 5.43 3.66 -14.78
C ARG A 16 5.50 4.88 -15.66
N VAL A 17 6.67 5.49 -15.78
CA VAL A 17 6.96 6.60 -16.69
C VAL A 17 7.65 6.12 -17.96
N LEU A 18 7.32 6.73 -19.10
CA LEU A 18 8.00 6.45 -20.36
C LEU A 18 9.21 7.36 -20.56
N LEU A 19 10.39 6.74 -20.67
CA LEU A 19 11.63 7.43 -21.01
C LEU A 19 12.03 7.18 -22.46
N VAL A 20 12.68 8.18 -23.04
CA VAL A 20 13.25 8.16 -24.39
C VAL A 20 14.77 8.19 -24.30
N ARG A 21 15.42 7.29 -25.05
CA ARG A 21 16.86 7.39 -25.31
C ARG A 21 17.07 8.10 -26.65
N PRO A 22 17.65 9.32 -26.64
CA PRO A 22 17.96 10.04 -27.86
C PRO A 22 19.13 9.38 -28.60
N GLY A 23 19.21 9.56 -29.92
CA GLY A 23 20.28 8.99 -30.74
C GLY A 23 21.68 9.53 -30.41
N GLU A 24 22.73 8.84 -30.89
CA GLU A 24 24.16 9.10 -30.56
C GLU A 24 24.62 10.55 -30.76
N SER A 25 23.93 11.34 -31.59
CA SER A 25 24.22 12.75 -31.88
C SER A 25 23.82 13.73 -30.76
N TYR A 26 23.06 13.31 -29.74
CA TYR A 26 22.58 14.16 -28.64
C TYR A 26 23.48 14.15 -27.39
N ALA A 27 24.79 14.33 -27.63
CA ALA A 27 25.80 14.83 -26.68
C ALA A 27 25.54 14.59 -25.17
N GLY A 28 25.57 13.33 -24.76
CA GLY A 28 25.66 12.94 -23.34
C GLY A 28 24.35 12.67 -22.60
N TYR A 29 23.20 12.64 -23.29
CA TYR A 29 21.94 12.16 -22.70
C TYR A 29 21.84 10.63 -22.74
N ALA A 30 21.54 10.02 -21.59
CA ALA A 30 21.25 8.59 -21.50
C ALA A 30 19.74 8.32 -21.66
N TRP A 31 18.93 9.05 -20.89
CA TRP A 31 17.48 8.97 -20.89
C TRP A 31 16.86 10.34 -20.57
N THR A 32 15.78 10.69 -21.25
CA THR A 32 15.08 11.98 -21.12
C THR A 32 13.59 11.86 -21.40
N PHE A 33 12.87 12.98 -21.30
CA PHE A 33 11.45 13.09 -21.65
C PHE A 33 11.26 13.78 -23.01
N PRO A 34 10.23 13.40 -23.78
CA PRO A 34 9.89 14.07 -25.04
C PRO A 34 9.70 15.57 -24.88
N LYS A 35 10.39 16.35 -25.71
CA LYS A 35 10.29 17.82 -25.68
C LYS A 35 10.76 18.46 -26.97
N GLY A 36 10.08 19.53 -27.38
CA GLY A 36 10.51 20.35 -28.52
C GLY A 36 10.09 21.80 -28.41
N ILE A 37 10.67 22.61 -29.29
CA ILE A 37 10.36 24.05 -29.42
C ILE A 37 8.97 24.21 -30.06
N VAL A 38 8.27 25.27 -29.65
CA VAL A 38 6.99 25.67 -30.26
C VAL A 38 7.18 25.93 -31.77
N SER A 39 6.32 25.35 -32.60
CA SER A 39 6.31 25.58 -34.05
C SER A 39 5.17 26.54 -34.42
N GLY A 40 5.48 27.60 -35.17
CA GLY A 40 4.48 28.56 -35.65
C GLY A 40 3.63 29.16 -34.51
N SER A 41 2.31 28.98 -34.60
CA SER A 41 1.32 29.45 -33.60
C SER A 41 0.75 28.32 -32.74
N GLU A 42 1.46 27.19 -32.59
CA GLU A 42 1.02 26.08 -31.74
C GLU A 42 0.85 26.51 -30.28
N THR A 43 -0.19 25.98 -29.61
CA THR A 43 -0.33 26.12 -28.17
C THR A 43 0.71 25.26 -27.43
N PRO A 44 0.98 25.55 -26.15
CA PRO A 44 1.82 24.69 -25.30
C PRO A 44 1.39 23.21 -25.30
N GLU A 45 0.09 22.96 -25.19
CA GLU A 45 -0.53 21.63 -25.17
C GLU A 45 -0.33 20.91 -26.50
N ALA A 46 -0.61 21.59 -27.62
CA ALA A 46 -0.43 21.04 -28.96
C ALA A 46 1.03 20.71 -29.24
N THR A 47 1.95 21.58 -28.82
CA THR A 47 3.40 21.35 -28.92
C THR A 47 3.77 20.09 -28.13
N ALA A 48 3.36 19.97 -26.87
CA ALA A 48 3.71 18.82 -26.03
C ALA A 48 3.19 17.48 -26.60
N LEU A 49 1.92 17.45 -27.03
CA LEU A 49 1.31 16.26 -27.65
C LEU A 49 2.02 15.85 -28.94
N ARG A 50 2.32 16.82 -29.81
CA ARG A 50 3.06 16.57 -31.04
C ARG A 50 4.43 15.97 -30.76
N ARG A 51 5.17 16.50 -29.78
CA ARG A 51 6.52 16.00 -29.41
C ARG A 51 6.48 14.61 -28.82
N VAL A 52 5.51 14.32 -27.97
CA VAL A 52 5.26 12.97 -27.48
C VAL A 52 5.01 12.01 -28.64
N ARG A 53 4.15 12.37 -29.59
CA ARG A 53 3.87 11.52 -30.75
C ARG A 53 5.09 11.32 -31.65
N GLU A 54 5.81 12.40 -31.97
CA GLU A 54 7.02 12.35 -32.81
C GLU A 54 8.10 11.47 -32.19
N GLU A 55 8.38 11.60 -30.88
CA GLU A 55 9.51 10.90 -30.24
C GLU A 55 9.14 9.51 -29.68
N THR A 56 7.85 9.25 -29.40
CA THR A 56 7.43 7.97 -28.80
C THR A 56 6.52 7.14 -29.68
N GLY A 57 5.96 7.71 -30.74
CA GLY A 57 4.92 7.06 -31.55
C GLY A 57 3.56 6.93 -30.86
N ARG A 58 3.39 7.49 -29.65
CA ARG A 58 2.18 7.32 -28.84
C ARG A 58 1.28 8.54 -28.94
N GLU A 59 0.01 8.29 -29.20
CA GLU A 59 -1.04 9.25 -28.91
C GLU A 59 -1.26 9.33 -27.40
N ALA A 60 -1.55 10.52 -26.90
CA ALA A 60 -1.68 10.76 -25.47
C ALA A 60 -2.79 11.75 -25.18
N GLU A 61 -3.27 11.73 -23.94
CA GLU A 61 -4.13 12.76 -23.37
C GLU A 61 -3.41 13.48 -22.24
N ILE A 62 -3.59 14.80 -22.17
CA ILE A 62 -3.05 15.61 -21.07
C ILE A 62 -3.95 15.42 -19.85
N VAL A 63 -3.33 15.04 -18.74
CA VAL A 63 -3.99 14.90 -17.44
C VAL A 63 -3.84 16.18 -16.63
N ALA A 64 -2.63 16.73 -16.59
CA ALA A 64 -2.32 17.93 -15.81
C ALA A 64 -1.07 18.63 -16.35
N ARG A 65 -0.96 19.93 -16.11
CA ARG A 65 0.30 20.67 -16.29
C ARG A 65 1.19 20.45 -15.07
N LEU A 66 2.48 20.17 -15.28
CA LEU A 66 3.45 20.08 -14.20
C LEU A 66 3.80 21.49 -13.69
N ALA A 67 3.93 21.64 -12.39
CA ALA A 67 4.33 22.90 -11.78
C ALA A 67 5.76 23.30 -12.22
N GLY A 68 6.00 24.60 -12.37
CA GLY A 68 7.32 25.17 -12.67
C GLY A 68 7.64 25.38 -14.15
N GLU A 69 8.77 26.06 -14.38
CA GLU A 69 9.43 26.19 -15.68
C GLU A 69 10.84 25.62 -15.56
N TYR A 70 11.23 24.81 -16.53
CA TYR A 70 12.44 24.01 -16.48
C TYR A 70 13.48 24.55 -17.46
N GLU A 71 14.60 25.02 -16.95
CA GLU A 71 15.63 25.64 -17.78
C GLU A 71 16.54 24.63 -18.47
N GLY A 72 16.70 24.78 -19.78
CA GLY A 72 17.78 24.18 -20.57
C GLY A 72 18.86 25.21 -20.95
N SER A 73 19.85 24.76 -21.72
CA SER A 73 20.82 25.65 -22.37
C SER A 73 20.14 26.63 -23.32
N GLU A 74 19.28 26.13 -24.20
CA GLU A 74 18.69 26.89 -25.30
C GLU A 74 17.19 27.20 -25.10
N THR A 75 16.52 26.44 -24.24
CA THR A 75 15.07 26.48 -24.08
C THR A 75 14.65 26.76 -22.64
N ARG A 76 13.50 27.39 -22.47
CA ARG A 76 12.73 27.39 -21.22
C ARG A 76 11.51 26.52 -21.42
N SER A 77 11.33 25.51 -20.56
CA SER A 77 10.48 24.37 -20.88
C SER A 77 9.34 24.19 -19.90
N GLY A 78 8.13 23.97 -20.42
CA GLY A 78 6.99 23.47 -19.64
C GLY A 78 6.75 22.00 -19.93
N TYR A 79 6.19 21.26 -18.97
CA TYR A 79 5.84 19.85 -19.15
C TYR A 79 4.42 19.57 -18.69
N PHE A 80 3.82 18.54 -19.30
CA PHE A 80 2.50 18.04 -18.94
C PHE A 80 2.60 16.56 -18.53
N LEU A 81 1.85 16.18 -17.50
CA LEU A 81 1.57 14.79 -17.18
C LEU A 81 0.53 14.26 -18.19
N MET A 82 0.79 13.09 -18.76
CA MET A 82 -0.04 12.52 -19.82
C MET A 82 -0.33 11.04 -19.58
N ARG A 83 -1.43 10.55 -20.15
CA ARG A 83 -1.77 9.12 -20.24
C ARG A 83 -1.71 8.68 -21.70
N PRO A 84 -1.15 7.50 -22.02
CA PRO A 84 -1.21 6.98 -23.38
C PRO A 84 -2.65 6.65 -23.77
N ARG A 85 -3.06 7.00 -24.99
CA ARG A 85 -4.30 6.49 -25.59
C ARG A 85 -4.06 5.09 -26.13
N GLU A 86 -5.00 4.18 -25.90
CA GLU A 86 -4.97 2.87 -26.52
C GLU A 86 -5.70 2.86 -27.88
N PRO A 87 -5.23 2.06 -28.86
CA PRO A 87 -4.03 1.21 -28.82
C PRO A 87 -2.74 2.00 -29.07
N LEU A 88 -1.61 1.46 -28.59
CA LEU A 88 -0.29 2.09 -28.67
C LEU A 88 0.21 2.13 -30.13
N GLY A 89 0.40 3.32 -30.69
CA GLY A 89 0.86 3.55 -32.06
C GLY A 89 2.31 3.14 -32.36
N HIS A 90 2.68 3.19 -33.64
CA HIS A 90 4.03 2.85 -34.14
C HIS A 90 5.07 3.94 -33.80
N VAL A 91 6.25 3.50 -33.34
CA VAL A 91 7.40 4.35 -32.98
C VAL A 91 8.07 4.95 -34.23
N SER A 92 8.43 6.24 -34.18
CA SER A 92 9.12 6.95 -35.27
C SER A 92 10.63 6.62 -35.35
N ARG A 93 11.28 7.03 -36.44
CA ARG A 93 12.71 6.77 -36.74
C ARG A 93 13.71 7.57 -35.88
N GLU A 94 13.28 8.58 -35.11
CA GLU A 94 14.20 9.46 -34.34
C GLU A 94 14.58 8.90 -32.95
N THR A 95 14.02 7.76 -32.54
CA THR A 95 14.20 7.19 -31.20
C THR A 95 14.88 5.83 -31.27
N GLU A 96 16.06 5.71 -30.68
CA GLU A 96 16.80 4.44 -30.64
C GLU A 96 16.13 3.41 -29.72
N ARG A 97 15.64 3.82 -28.53
CA ARG A 97 14.93 2.94 -27.56
C ARG A 97 13.93 3.70 -26.67
N LEU A 98 12.77 3.09 -26.43
CA LEU A 98 11.78 3.49 -25.44
C LEU A 98 11.82 2.55 -24.23
N ARG A 99 11.56 3.08 -23.02
CA ARG A 99 11.48 2.26 -21.80
C ARG A 99 10.43 2.77 -20.83
N TRP A 100 9.49 1.91 -20.46
CA TRP A 100 8.67 2.11 -19.27
C TRP A 100 9.50 1.74 -18.04
N ALA A 101 9.55 2.64 -17.05
CA ALA A 101 10.32 2.47 -15.83
C ALA A 101 9.51 2.97 -14.63
N GLU A 102 9.70 2.35 -13.47
CA GLU A 102 9.22 2.93 -12.21
C GLU A 102 9.93 4.26 -11.96
N PHE A 103 9.36 5.14 -11.13
CA PHE A 103 9.97 6.44 -10.88
C PHE A 103 11.38 6.33 -10.27
N GLU A 104 11.64 5.38 -9.35
CA GLU A 104 12.99 5.16 -8.79
C GLU A 104 13.97 4.65 -9.85
N GLU A 105 13.50 3.82 -10.78
CA GLU A 105 14.30 3.32 -11.88
C GLU A 105 14.58 4.42 -12.89
N ALA A 106 13.57 5.22 -13.22
CA ALA A 106 13.69 6.37 -14.10
C ALA A 106 14.69 7.39 -13.56
N GLU A 107 14.71 7.63 -12.24
CA GLU A 107 15.70 8.49 -11.62
C GLU A 107 17.13 7.96 -11.83
N ARG A 108 17.36 6.65 -11.62
CA ARG A 108 18.67 6.02 -11.87
C ARG A 108 19.09 6.13 -13.34
N LEU A 109 18.16 5.87 -14.26
CA LEU A 109 18.41 5.95 -15.70
C LEU A 109 18.73 7.39 -16.15
N ILE A 110 18.01 8.38 -15.64
CA ILE A 110 18.30 9.80 -15.90
C ILE A 110 19.65 10.19 -15.29
N GLN A 111 20.03 9.62 -14.15
CA GLN A 111 21.31 9.91 -13.48
C GLN A 111 22.53 9.51 -14.33
N GLU A 112 22.39 8.54 -15.24
CA GLU A 112 23.43 8.13 -16.21
C GLU A 112 23.75 9.22 -17.25
N THR A 113 22.86 10.21 -17.44
CA THR A 113 23.09 11.35 -18.34
C THR A 113 24.30 12.16 -17.88
N SER A 114 25.32 12.31 -18.73
CA SER A 114 26.53 13.07 -18.41
C SER A 114 26.33 14.58 -18.52
N TYR A 115 25.37 15.02 -19.35
CA TYR A 115 25.02 16.43 -19.49
C TYR A 115 24.27 16.98 -18.26
N SER A 116 25.00 17.71 -17.40
CA SER A 116 24.54 18.12 -16.06
C SER A 116 23.24 18.94 -16.06
N LYS A 117 23.10 19.94 -16.94
CA LYS A 117 21.88 20.78 -16.98
C LYS A 117 20.65 19.98 -17.38
N GLY A 118 20.79 19.08 -18.37
CA GLY A 118 19.71 18.19 -18.80
C GLY A 118 19.32 17.20 -17.71
N ARG A 119 20.31 16.59 -17.05
CA ARG A 119 20.08 15.69 -15.91
C ARG A 119 19.33 16.39 -14.77
N THR A 120 19.75 17.59 -14.36
CA THR A 120 19.06 18.36 -13.31
C THR A 120 17.63 18.69 -13.72
N ARG A 121 17.43 19.12 -14.97
CA ARG A 121 16.10 19.40 -15.54
C ARG A 121 15.20 18.17 -15.47
N ASP A 122 15.65 17.04 -15.98
CA ASP A 122 14.81 15.84 -16.11
C ASP A 122 14.52 15.20 -14.75
N ARG A 123 15.43 15.28 -13.78
CA ARG A 123 15.13 14.90 -12.39
C ARG A 123 14.07 15.79 -11.75
N ALA A 124 14.13 17.11 -11.98
CA ALA A 124 13.10 18.02 -11.49
C ALA A 124 11.73 17.74 -12.15
N VAL A 125 11.71 17.47 -13.46
CA VAL A 125 10.49 17.08 -14.19
C VAL A 125 9.92 15.76 -13.65
N LEU A 126 10.76 14.76 -13.40
CA LEU A 126 10.35 13.48 -12.82
C LEU A 126 9.75 13.66 -11.41
N SER A 127 10.37 14.50 -10.56
CA SER A 127 9.83 14.82 -9.22
C SER A 127 8.46 15.48 -9.31
N ALA A 128 8.33 16.52 -10.14
CA ALA A 128 7.07 17.21 -10.32
C ALA A 128 5.98 16.32 -10.92
N ALA A 129 6.35 15.39 -11.81
CA ALA A 129 5.44 14.38 -12.34
C ALA A 129 4.95 13.43 -11.25
N ARG A 130 5.85 12.96 -10.36
CA ARG A 130 5.50 12.09 -9.22
C ARG A 130 4.55 12.79 -8.26
N GLU A 131 4.86 14.02 -7.87
CA GLU A 131 4.03 14.83 -6.97
C GLU A 131 2.65 15.09 -7.56
N THR A 132 2.60 15.45 -8.85
CA THR A 132 1.34 15.68 -9.58
C THR A 132 0.50 14.41 -9.67
N LEU A 133 1.12 13.27 -10.01
CA LEU A 133 0.43 11.98 -10.09
C LEU A 133 -0.14 11.58 -8.73
N THR A 134 0.67 11.66 -7.67
CA THR A 134 0.29 11.30 -6.31
C THR A 134 -0.90 12.14 -5.81
N ARG A 135 -0.89 13.45 -6.10
CA ARG A 135 -2.01 14.35 -5.77
C ARG A 135 -3.30 13.94 -6.48
N LEU A 136 -3.23 13.65 -7.78
CA LEU A 136 -4.41 13.22 -8.55
C LEU A 136 -4.95 11.87 -8.07
N GLU A 137 -4.06 10.95 -7.68
CA GLU A 137 -4.46 9.64 -7.13
C GLU A 137 -5.07 9.78 -5.74
N LEU A 138 -4.56 10.69 -4.90
CA LEU A 138 -5.19 11.06 -3.64
C LEU A 138 -6.61 11.60 -3.86
N GLU A 139 -6.80 12.52 -4.80
CA GLU A 139 -8.11 13.08 -5.13
C GLU A 139 -9.08 11.99 -5.63
N ARG A 140 -8.63 11.11 -6.54
CA ARG A 140 -9.41 9.95 -7.02
C ARG A 140 -9.75 8.97 -5.90
N CYS A 141 -8.79 8.63 -5.06
CA CYS A 141 -8.99 7.73 -3.92
C CYS A 141 -10.02 8.31 -2.95
N ARG A 142 -9.90 9.60 -2.61
CA ARG A 142 -10.86 10.28 -1.74
C ARG A 142 -12.27 10.28 -2.33
N ALA A 143 -12.40 10.61 -3.62
CA ALA A 143 -13.69 10.55 -4.32
C ALA A 143 -14.28 9.13 -4.32
N HIS A 144 -13.43 8.11 -4.53
CA HIS A 144 -13.84 6.71 -4.47
C HIS A 144 -14.38 6.33 -3.07
N LEU A 145 -13.65 6.65 -2.01
CA LEU A 145 -14.08 6.33 -0.64
C LEU A 145 -15.36 7.06 -0.23
N MET A 146 -15.53 8.33 -0.63
CA MET A 146 -16.77 9.09 -0.39
C MET A 146 -17.98 8.54 -1.14
N GLY A 147 -17.77 7.76 -2.21
CA GLY A 147 -18.83 7.09 -2.95
C GLY A 147 -19.24 5.72 -2.38
N LEU A 148 -18.62 5.28 -1.28
CA LEU A 148 -18.96 4.03 -0.61
C LEU A 148 -20.14 4.23 0.34
N GLY A 149 -20.91 3.16 0.55
CA GLY A 149 -22.02 3.11 1.49
C GLY A 149 -21.91 1.91 2.42
N PHE A 150 -22.67 1.92 3.50
CA PHE A 150 -22.79 0.78 4.40
C PHE A 150 -24.08 0.00 4.13
N ASP A 151 -24.02 -1.32 4.19
CA ASP A 151 -25.20 -2.20 4.22
C ASP A 151 -25.86 -2.21 5.60
N GLU A 152 -26.86 -3.06 5.82
CA GLU A 152 -27.42 -3.36 7.14
C GLU A 152 -26.34 -3.87 8.12
N PRO A 153 -26.29 -3.34 9.36
CA PRO A 153 -25.30 -3.77 10.33
C PRO A 153 -25.57 -5.19 10.80
N LEU A 154 -24.52 -5.99 10.88
CA LEU A 154 -24.53 -7.32 11.49
C LEU A 154 -24.10 -7.17 12.95
N PHE A 155 -24.84 -7.76 13.87
CA PHE A 155 -24.55 -7.64 15.30
C PHE A 155 -24.57 -9.00 15.99
N HIS A 156 -23.59 -9.22 16.86
CA HIS A 156 -23.61 -10.33 17.81
C HIS A 156 -22.92 -9.95 19.11
N HIS A 157 -23.64 -10.08 20.23
CA HIS A 157 -23.17 -9.95 21.60
C HIS A 157 -22.59 -8.57 21.98
N ASN A 158 -21.40 -8.24 21.51
CA ASN A 158 -20.73 -6.95 21.75
C ASN A 158 -20.09 -6.39 20.49
N LEU A 159 -20.24 -7.05 19.34
CA LEU A 159 -19.58 -6.71 18.09
C LEU A 159 -20.63 -6.32 17.04
N THR A 160 -20.46 -5.13 16.47
CA THR A 160 -21.23 -4.65 15.32
C THR A 160 -20.30 -4.55 14.12
N VAL A 161 -20.68 -5.16 13.01
CA VAL A 161 -19.95 -5.14 11.74
C VAL A 161 -20.81 -4.38 10.74
N PHE A 162 -20.26 -3.32 10.16
CA PHE A 162 -20.90 -2.53 9.12
C PHE A 162 -20.28 -2.90 7.77
N PRO A 163 -20.93 -3.74 6.95
CA PRO A 163 -20.43 -4.10 5.63
C PRO A 163 -20.38 -2.88 4.73
N ILE A 164 -19.30 -2.71 3.97
CA ILE A 164 -19.12 -1.62 3.02
C ILE A 164 -19.43 -2.12 1.61
N LEU A 165 -20.31 -1.39 0.92
CA LEU A 165 -20.73 -1.58 -0.46
C LEU A 165 -20.26 -0.40 -1.31
N GLY A 166 -20.13 -0.59 -2.62
CA GLY A 166 -19.75 0.49 -3.54
C GLY A 166 -19.72 0.06 -5.00
N HIS A 167 -19.76 1.05 -5.90
CA HIS A 167 -19.80 0.83 -7.35
C HIS A 167 -18.55 0.14 -7.89
N GLU A 168 -18.76 -0.75 -8.86
CA GLU A 168 -17.72 -1.56 -9.49
C GLU A 168 -16.58 -0.72 -10.06
N ASN A 169 -15.36 -1.10 -9.70
CA ASN A 169 -14.18 -0.95 -10.54
C ASN A 169 -13.43 -2.25 -10.30
N GLY A 170 -13.50 -3.19 -11.25
CA GLY A 170 -12.74 -4.43 -11.17
C GLY A 170 -11.30 -4.10 -10.82
N GLY A 171 -10.84 -4.58 -9.66
CA GLY A 171 -9.54 -4.21 -9.12
C GLY A 171 -8.40 -4.53 -10.09
N PRO A 172 -7.22 -3.91 -9.92
CA PRO A 172 -6.04 -4.28 -10.69
C PRO A 172 -5.80 -5.79 -10.65
N PRO A 173 -5.33 -6.40 -11.74
CA PRO A 173 -5.02 -7.81 -11.75
C PRO A 173 -3.78 -8.09 -10.89
N TYR A 174 -3.98 -8.58 -9.67
CA TYR A 174 -2.93 -9.15 -8.81
C TYR A 174 -3.31 -10.56 -8.37
N ASP A 175 -2.33 -11.33 -7.90
CA ASP A 175 -2.53 -12.57 -7.13
C ASP A 175 -2.40 -12.26 -5.64
N LEU A 176 -3.11 -13.00 -4.79
CA LEU A 176 -2.94 -12.94 -3.35
C LEU A 176 -1.75 -13.79 -2.92
N LEU A 177 -1.04 -13.39 -1.86
CA LEU A 177 0.17 -14.09 -1.41
C LEU A 177 -0.02 -15.59 -1.20
N ARG A 178 -1.12 -15.98 -0.54
CA ARG A 178 -1.50 -17.39 -0.32
C ARG A 178 -1.55 -18.15 -1.66
N THR A 179 -2.38 -17.66 -2.57
CA THR A 179 -2.61 -18.25 -3.89
C THR A 179 -1.31 -18.31 -4.71
N ALA A 180 -0.46 -17.29 -4.64
CA ALA A 180 0.82 -17.28 -5.33
C ALA A 180 1.82 -18.29 -4.76
N ILE A 181 1.86 -18.48 -3.43
CA ILE A 181 2.68 -19.52 -2.79
C ILE A 181 2.16 -20.91 -3.16
N GLU A 182 0.85 -21.13 -3.12
CA GLU A 182 0.21 -22.41 -3.48
C GLU A 182 0.46 -22.78 -4.95
N LYS A 183 0.49 -21.80 -5.85
CA LYS A 183 0.87 -21.96 -7.26
C LYS A 183 2.39 -22.12 -7.47
N GLY A 184 3.22 -21.89 -6.44
CA GLY A 184 4.68 -21.88 -6.56
C GLY A 184 5.25 -20.65 -7.29
N THR A 185 4.44 -19.63 -7.54
CA THR A 185 4.82 -18.38 -8.21
C THR A 185 5.29 -17.30 -7.24
N ALA A 186 5.13 -17.49 -5.92
CA ALA A 186 5.75 -16.64 -4.90
C ALA A 186 6.43 -17.48 -3.81
N VAL A 187 7.52 -16.94 -3.25
CA VAL A 187 8.21 -17.51 -2.09
C VAL A 187 8.52 -16.40 -1.10
N VAL A 188 8.33 -16.68 0.19
CA VAL A 188 8.74 -15.81 1.28
C VAL A 188 9.75 -16.55 2.16
N GLU A 189 10.88 -15.93 2.43
CA GLU A 189 11.99 -16.50 3.20
C GLU A 189 12.75 -15.44 4.00
N GLU A 190 13.63 -15.89 4.89
CA GLU A 190 14.61 -15.02 5.54
C GLU A 190 15.51 -14.36 4.49
N VAL A 191 15.96 -13.13 4.74
CA VAL A 191 16.87 -12.41 3.82
C VAL A 191 18.20 -13.14 3.60
N HIS A 192 18.67 -13.86 4.62
CA HIS A 192 19.86 -14.71 4.63
C HIS A 192 19.77 -15.72 5.78
N GLU A 193 20.69 -16.69 5.85
CA GLU A 193 20.69 -17.76 6.87
C GLU A 193 20.62 -17.26 8.32
N ALA A 194 21.30 -16.14 8.62
CA ALA A 194 21.24 -15.54 9.95
C ALA A 194 19.86 -14.95 10.29
N GLY A 195 19.01 -14.63 9.31
CA GLY A 195 17.73 -13.95 9.47
C GLY A 195 17.85 -12.46 9.79
N GLU A 196 16.77 -11.71 9.53
CA GLU A 196 16.62 -10.31 9.95
C GLU A 196 15.22 -10.15 10.56
N VAL A 197 15.14 -9.67 11.81
CA VAL A 197 13.87 -9.65 12.55
C VAL A 197 12.82 -8.78 11.85
N GLY A 198 13.22 -7.60 11.36
CA GLY A 198 12.32 -6.59 10.79
C GLY A 198 12.06 -6.72 9.28
N THR A 199 12.70 -7.67 8.60
CA THR A 199 12.63 -7.76 7.13
C THR A 199 12.62 -9.20 6.65
N LEU A 200 11.68 -9.53 5.75
CA LEU A 200 11.71 -10.78 4.99
C LEU A 200 12.03 -10.51 3.51
N LYS A 201 12.45 -11.57 2.81
CA LYS A 201 12.59 -11.56 1.36
C LYS A 201 11.39 -12.23 0.71
N VAL A 202 10.77 -11.53 -0.22
CA VAL A 202 9.70 -12.05 -1.08
C VAL A 202 10.24 -12.14 -2.49
N VAL A 203 10.04 -13.27 -3.15
CA VAL A 203 10.36 -13.46 -4.56
C VAL A 203 9.07 -13.76 -5.30
N ASN A 204 8.63 -12.83 -6.16
CA ASN A 204 7.53 -13.04 -7.09
C ASN A 204 8.11 -13.54 -8.42
N ARG A 205 7.88 -14.80 -8.74
CA ARG A 205 8.25 -15.48 -9.99
C ARG A 205 7.10 -15.54 -10.99
N GLY A 206 5.92 -15.06 -10.62
CA GLY A 206 4.75 -14.98 -11.48
C GLY A 206 4.84 -13.84 -12.49
N ASP A 207 3.83 -13.79 -13.35
CA ASP A 207 3.61 -12.77 -14.39
C ASP A 207 2.68 -11.64 -13.91
N ARG A 208 2.08 -11.78 -12.74
CA ARG A 208 1.20 -10.79 -12.10
C ARG A 208 1.82 -10.25 -10.81
N PRO A 209 1.51 -9.00 -10.43
CA PRO A 209 1.83 -8.51 -9.10
C PRO A 209 1.21 -9.38 -7.99
N VAL A 210 1.87 -9.48 -6.84
CA VAL A 210 1.39 -10.21 -5.66
C VAL A 210 1.06 -9.22 -4.55
N LEU A 211 -0.20 -9.23 -4.09
CA LEU A 211 -0.66 -8.43 -2.96
C LEU A 211 -0.35 -9.14 -1.64
N ILE A 212 0.34 -8.45 -0.76
CA ILE A 212 0.65 -8.87 0.61
C ILE A 212 0.02 -7.85 1.55
N VAL A 213 -0.81 -8.30 2.47
CA VAL A 213 -1.74 -7.40 3.19
C VAL A 213 -1.23 -7.08 4.59
N GLU A 214 -1.39 -5.82 5.00
CA GLU A 214 -1.08 -5.37 6.35
C GLU A 214 -1.78 -6.24 7.39
N GLY A 215 -1.05 -6.67 8.42
CA GLY A 215 -1.61 -7.50 9.49
C GLY A 215 -1.69 -8.99 9.16
N GLU A 216 -1.33 -9.44 7.95
CA GLU A 216 -1.16 -10.88 7.70
C GLU A 216 -0.05 -11.44 8.59
N ILE A 217 -0.32 -12.56 9.26
CA ILE A 217 0.69 -13.30 9.99
C ILE A 217 1.30 -14.34 9.05
N LEU A 218 2.62 -14.35 8.98
CA LEU A 218 3.43 -15.31 8.23
C LEU A 218 4.07 -16.27 9.25
N ILE A 219 3.81 -17.56 9.09
CA ILE A 219 4.29 -18.61 9.99
C ILE A 219 5.40 -19.43 9.35
N GLY A 220 6.29 -19.98 10.19
CA GLY A 220 7.41 -20.82 9.76
C GLY A 220 8.77 -20.17 10.02
N ALA A 221 9.77 -20.55 9.21
CA ALA A 221 11.14 -20.07 9.25
C ALA A 221 11.69 -19.97 10.68
N LYS A 222 12.35 -18.86 11.07
CA LYS A 222 12.95 -18.74 12.41
C LYS A 222 11.97 -18.30 13.48
N GLN A 223 10.97 -17.51 13.12
CA GLN A 223 9.96 -16.90 13.98
C GLN A 223 8.74 -16.47 13.16
N ASN A 224 7.56 -16.44 13.75
CA ASN A 224 6.38 -15.87 13.10
C ASN A 224 6.49 -14.34 12.96
N ARG A 225 5.95 -13.81 11.86
CA ARG A 225 6.01 -12.39 11.50
C ARG A 225 4.63 -11.82 11.21
N VAL A 226 4.39 -10.56 11.54
CA VAL A 226 3.24 -9.78 11.04
C VAL A 226 3.72 -8.80 9.99
N VAL A 227 2.97 -8.65 8.90
CA VAL A 227 3.26 -7.68 7.84
C VAL A 227 2.97 -6.25 8.31
N ASN A 228 3.94 -5.34 8.17
CA ASN A 228 3.84 -3.98 8.71
C ASN A 228 2.92 -3.06 7.91
N MET A 229 2.89 -3.25 6.59
CA MET A 229 2.12 -2.44 5.65
C MET A 229 1.76 -3.30 4.43
N THR A 230 0.64 -2.96 3.77
CA THR A 230 0.24 -3.63 2.54
C THR A 230 1.23 -3.28 1.42
N VAL A 231 1.73 -4.29 0.72
CA VAL A 231 2.68 -4.13 -0.39
C VAL A 231 2.18 -4.88 -1.61
N LEU A 232 2.32 -4.26 -2.79
CA LEU A 232 2.14 -4.92 -4.07
C LEU A 232 3.52 -5.22 -4.69
N VAL A 233 3.91 -6.50 -4.70
CA VAL A 233 5.20 -6.95 -5.23
C VAL A 233 5.07 -7.23 -6.72
N GLY A 234 5.74 -6.44 -7.56
CA GLY A 234 5.67 -6.58 -9.02
C GLY A 234 6.11 -7.95 -9.54
N ALA A 235 5.60 -8.32 -10.72
CA ALA A 235 5.92 -9.56 -11.42
C ALA A 235 7.44 -9.71 -11.65
N GLY A 236 7.98 -10.92 -11.45
CA GLY A 236 9.41 -11.21 -11.65
C GLY A 236 10.36 -10.45 -10.73
N ARG A 237 9.89 -9.88 -9.61
CA ARG A 237 10.71 -9.06 -8.70
C ARG A 237 10.99 -9.76 -7.37
N GLU A 238 12.15 -9.42 -6.82
CA GLU A 238 12.47 -9.61 -5.41
C GLU A 238 12.09 -8.35 -4.62
N TYR A 239 11.62 -8.53 -3.39
CA TYR A 239 11.21 -7.45 -2.51
C TYR A 239 11.60 -7.69 -1.05
N ARG A 240 12.03 -6.64 -0.35
CA ARG A 240 12.32 -6.64 1.09
C ARG A 240 11.06 -6.22 1.86
N LEU A 241 10.31 -7.20 2.35
CA LEU A 241 9.03 -7.01 3.02
C LEU A 241 9.24 -6.57 4.48
N PRO A 242 8.77 -5.37 4.88
CA PRO A 242 8.83 -4.93 6.26
C PRO A 242 7.85 -5.72 7.13
N VAL A 243 8.35 -6.26 8.23
CA VAL A 243 7.61 -7.10 9.17
C VAL A 243 7.97 -6.80 10.62
N SER A 244 7.18 -7.32 11.54
CA SER A 244 7.52 -7.38 12.98
C SER A 244 7.36 -8.79 13.51
N CYS A 245 8.17 -9.18 14.49
CA CYS A 245 8.08 -10.47 15.14
C CYS A 245 6.85 -10.54 16.06
N VAL A 246 6.11 -11.65 15.98
CA VAL A 246 4.95 -11.95 16.86
C VAL A 246 5.15 -13.24 17.67
N GLU A 247 6.42 -13.65 17.82
CA GLU A 247 6.84 -14.86 18.54
C GLU A 247 8.26 -14.67 19.11
N GLN A 248 8.36 -14.08 20.31
CA GLN A 248 9.65 -13.66 20.90
C GLN A 248 10.58 -14.84 21.23
N GLY A 249 10.03 -15.95 21.74
CA GLY A 249 10.78 -17.04 22.38
C GLY A 249 11.34 -18.11 21.44
N ARG A 250 11.29 -17.91 20.12
CA ARG A 250 11.85 -18.85 19.12
C ARG A 250 12.92 -18.14 18.30
N TRP A 251 14.07 -18.73 18.01
CA TRP A 251 14.97 -18.22 16.95
C TRP A 251 15.65 -19.39 16.25
N ARG A 252 14.84 -20.25 15.63
CA ARG A 252 15.30 -21.48 14.95
C ARG A 252 14.35 -21.88 13.84
N HIS A 253 14.89 -22.45 12.78
CA HIS A 253 14.11 -22.91 11.64
C HIS A 253 13.13 -24.03 12.03
N THR A 254 11.85 -23.83 11.70
CA THR A 254 10.82 -24.89 11.66
C THR A 254 10.44 -25.25 10.23
N SER A 255 10.72 -24.36 9.28
CA SER A 255 10.63 -24.56 7.85
C SER A 255 11.67 -23.70 7.13
N ARG A 256 11.83 -23.91 5.83
CA ARG A 256 12.66 -23.03 4.98
C ARG A 256 11.92 -21.75 4.58
N HIS A 257 10.62 -21.86 4.32
CA HIS A 257 9.79 -20.79 3.77
C HIS A 257 8.63 -20.46 4.71
N PHE A 258 8.16 -19.22 4.63
CA PHE A 258 6.96 -18.78 5.34
C PHE A 258 5.69 -19.13 4.56
N THR A 259 4.59 -19.31 5.28
CA THR A 259 3.23 -19.42 4.73
C THR A 259 2.27 -18.50 5.47
N PRO A 260 1.25 -17.92 4.82
CA PRO A 260 0.23 -17.14 5.51
C PRO A 260 -0.58 -17.99 6.50
N ALA A 261 -0.73 -17.50 7.73
CA ALA A 261 -1.56 -18.10 8.77
C ALA A 261 -3.05 -18.10 8.39
N ALA A 262 -3.84 -18.87 9.14
CA ALA A 262 -5.31 -18.86 9.04
C ALA A 262 -5.97 -17.67 9.77
N CYS A 263 -5.18 -16.80 10.41
CA CYS A 263 -5.64 -15.61 11.12
C CYS A 263 -4.78 -14.38 10.79
N MET A 264 -5.37 -13.20 11.00
CA MET A 264 -4.67 -11.91 10.94
C MET A 264 -4.14 -11.54 12.34
N ALA A 265 -3.31 -10.50 12.43
CA ALA A 265 -2.98 -9.90 13.71
C ALA A 265 -4.23 -9.24 14.36
N PRO A 266 -4.38 -9.28 15.69
CA PRO A 266 -5.50 -8.62 16.38
C PRO A 266 -5.57 -7.11 16.05
N PRO A 267 -6.77 -6.52 15.94
CA PRO A 267 -6.93 -5.12 15.50
C PRO A 267 -6.24 -4.11 16.42
N VAL A 268 -6.21 -4.33 17.74
CA VAL A 268 -5.49 -3.47 18.69
C VAL A 268 -3.97 -3.49 18.42
N MET A 269 -3.41 -4.67 18.17
CA MET A 269 -2.00 -4.80 17.76
C MET A 269 -1.74 -4.11 16.41
N ARG A 270 -2.65 -4.27 15.44
CA ARG A 270 -2.57 -3.60 14.13
C ARG A 270 -2.64 -2.07 14.28
N ALA A 271 -3.45 -1.54 15.18
CA ALA A 271 -3.55 -0.12 15.46
C ALA A 271 -2.22 0.48 15.95
N TYR A 272 -1.61 -0.11 16.99
CA TYR A 272 -0.30 0.32 17.48
C TYR A 272 0.81 0.17 16.44
N LYS A 273 0.87 -0.98 15.78
CA LYS A 273 1.86 -1.25 14.74
C LYS A 273 1.74 -0.23 13.61
N THR A 274 0.53 -0.01 13.11
CA THR A 274 0.26 0.92 12.01
C THR A 274 0.63 2.35 12.38
N ARG A 275 0.29 2.81 13.58
CA ARG A 275 0.72 4.11 14.09
C ARG A 275 2.24 4.24 14.13
N SER A 276 2.94 3.28 14.72
CA SER A 276 4.40 3.29 14.81
C SER A 276 5.09 3.25 13.43
N VAL A 277 4.53 2.48 12.48
CA VAL A 277 4.99 2.44 11.09
C VAL A 277 4.84 3.79 10.40
N ARG A 278 3.73 4.51 10.63
CA ARG A 278 3.53 5.87 10.11
C ARG A 278 4.58 6.84 10.62
N GLU A 279 4.83 6.84 11.92
CA GLU A 279 5.86 7.68 12.55
C GLU A 279 7.25 7.34 11.99
N SER A 280 7.60 6.06 11.89
CA SER A 280 8.86 5.60 11.32
C SER A 280 9.03 6.02 9.85
N LEU A 281 7.97 5.95 9.05
CA LEU A 281 8.03 6.40 7.65
C LEU A 281 8.27 7.89 7.52
N ARG A 282 7.61 8.70 8.35
CA ARG A 282 7.79 10.16 8.37
C ARG A 282 9.19 10.56 8.83
N MET A 283 9.72 9.89 9.85
CA MET A 283 10.97 10.26 10.50
C MET A 283 12.21 9.66 9.83
N ARG A 284 12.10 8.42 9.34
CA ARG A 284 13.24 7.62 8.82
C ARG A 284 13.04 7.10 7.41
N GLY A 285 11.84 7.18 6.84
CA GLY A 285 11.55 6.61 5.51
C GLY A 285 11.54 5.08 5.48
N GLU A 286 11.26 4.46 6.64
CA GLU A 286 11.25 3.00 6.84
C GLU A 286 9.90 2.56 7.43
N ALA A 287 9.31 1.48 6.90
CA ALA A 287 8.08 0.89 7.43
C ALA A 287 8.34 -0.06 8.63
N ALA A 288 9.15 0.39 9.58
CA ALA A 288 9.44 -0.34 10.80
C ALA A 288 8.42 0.02 11.91
N ALA A 289 7.99 -0.98 12.67
CA ALA A 289 7.18 -0.78 13.87
C ALA A 289 8.04 -0.93 15.14
N ASP A 290 7.53 -0.44 16.26
CA ASP A 290 8.08 -0.73 17.60
C ASP A 290 7.92 -2.22 17.92
N GLN A 291 9.02 -2.95 17.82
CA GLN A 291 9.07 -4.39 18.07
C GLN A 291 8.74 -4.77 19.51
N ILE A 292 9.14 -3.95 20.49
CA ILE A 292 8.86 -4.22 21.90
C ILE A 292 7.36 -4.10 22.13
N ARG A 293 6.74 -3.04 21.60
CA ARG A 293 5.29 -2.85 21.75
C ARG A 293 4.50 -3.99 21.11
N VAL A 294 4.92 -4.50 19.95
CA VAL A 294 4.27 -5.67 19.31
C VAL A 294 4.33 -6.91 20.22
N TRP A 295 5.45 -7.17 20.91
CA TRP A 295 5.54 -8.26 21.88
C TRP A 295 4.69 -8.05 23.12
N CYS A 296 4.64 -6.83 23.65
CA CYS A 296 3.76 -6.49 24.77
C CYS A 296 2.29 -6.76 24.43
N GLU A 297 1.84 -6.38 23.23
CA GLU A 297 0.47 -6.64 22.77
C GLU A 297 0.22 -8.14 22.52
N ALA A 298 1.21 -8.89 22.01
CA ALA A 298 1.10 -10.34 21.88
C ALA A 298 0.93 -11.02 23.24
N ALA A 299 1.72 -10.61 24.24
CA ALA A 299 1.61 -11.12 25.60
C ALA A 299 0.26 -10.77 26.25
N ALA A 300 -0.20 -9.52 26.09
CA ALA A 300 -1.51 -9.10 26.60
C ALA A 300 -2.67 -9.90 25.98
N VAL A 301 -2.61 -10.17 24.67
CA VAL A 301 -3.60 -11.03 24.00
C VAL A 301 -3.59 -12.43 24.61
N LEU A 302 -2.42 -13.05 24.75
CA LEU A 302 -2.28 -14.40 25.30
C LEU A 302 -2.80 -14.49 26.73
N ASP A 303 -2.50 -13.51 27.57
CA ASP A 303 -2.98 -13.42 28.96
C ASP A 303 -4.51 -13.27 29.03
N ASP A 304 -5.09 -12.31 28.30
CA ASP A 304 -6.53 -12.04 28.28
C ASP A 304 -7.34 -13.27 27.86
N VAL A 305 -6.82 -14.07 26.92
CA VAL A 305 -7.50 -15.28 26.45
C VAL A 305 -7.12 -16.54 27.24
N GLY A 306 -6.18 -16.44 28.19
CA GLY A 306 -5.68 -17.57 28.99
C GLY A 306 -4.94 -18.62 28.18
N ALA A 307 -4.25 -18.22 27.10
CA ALA A 307 -3.49 -19.13 26.24
C ALA A 307 -2.09 -19.38 26.80
N VAL A 308 -1.69 -20.65 26.86
CA VAL A 308 -0.30 -21.02 27.14
C VAL A 308 0.49 -21.00 25.85
N SER A 309 1.56 -20.20 25.81
CA SER A 309 2.46 -20.12 24.66
C SER A 309 3.93 -20.16 25.08
N PRO A 310 4.64 -21.29 24.92
CA PRO A 310 6.05 -21.39 25.29
C PRO A 310 6.97 -20.42 24.53
N THR A 311 6.59 -20.02 23.32
CA THR A 311 7.37 -19.09 22.47
C THR A 311 6.79 -17.67 22.41
N GLY A 312 5.69 -17.40 23.12
CA GLY A 312 5.00 -16.11 23.07
C GLY A 312 4.39 -15.80 21.69
N SER A 313 3.96 -16.83 20.96
CA SER A 313 3.36 -16.71 19.63
C SER A 313 1.90 -16.28 19.72
N VAL A 314 1.55 -15.09 19.23
CA VAL A 314 0.15 -14.61 19.25
C VAL A 314 -0.81 -15.57 18.54
N THR A 315 -0.33 -16.34 17.56
CA THR A 315 -1.14 -17.33 16.82
C THR A 315 -1.70 -18.44 17.71
N GLU A 316 -1.03 -18.77 18.82
CA GLU A 316 -1.51 -19.78 19.77
C GLU A 316 -2.72 -19.27 20.58
N GLY A 317 -2.86 -17.95 20.74
CA GLY A 317 -4.03 -17.32 21.32
C GLY A 317 -5.32 -17.60 20.55
N TYR A 318 -5.24 -17.88 19.25
CA TYR A 318 -6.41 -18.25 18.44
C TYR A 318 -6.90 -19.68 18.72
N ALA A 319 -6.07 -20.56 19.27
CA ALA A 319 -6.57 -21.87 19.71
C ALA A 319 -7.42 -21.76 20.98
N ALA A 320 -7.06 -20.81 21.87
CA ALA A 320 -7.89 -20.43 23.00
C ALA A 320 -9.20 -19.80 22.53
N ARG A 321 -10.26 -19.87 23.34
CA ARG A 321 -11.58 -19.27 23.05
C ARG A 321 -12.25 -19.70 21.72
N ARG A 322 -11.86 -20.84 21.16
CA ARG A 322 -12.40 -21.34 19.87
C ARG A 322 -13.93 -21.51 19.90
N LYS A 323 -14.48 -21.96 21.03
CA LYS A 323 -15.94 -22.17 21.19
C LYS A 323 -16.67 -20.84 21.20
N GLU A 324 -16.16 -19.86 21.93
CA GLU A 324 -16.72 -18.51 22.00
C GLU A 324 -16.71 -17.84 20.61
N ARG A 325 -15.60 -17.92 19.88
CA ARG A 325 -15.51 -17.38 18.51
C ARG A 325 -16.40 -18.11 17.49
N GLN A 326 -16.70 -19.38 17.72
CA GLN A 326 -17.63 -20.12 16.86
C GLN A 326 -19.02 -19.46 16.86
N HIS A 327 -19.49 -18.93 17.99
CA HIS A 327 -20.77 -18.25 18.07
C HIS A 327 -20.81 -16.98 17.21
N TYR A 328 -19.74 -16.18 17.20
CA TYR A 328 -19.66 -15.02 16.30
C TYR A 328 -19.71 -15.43 14.82
N ARG A 329 -18.99 -16.50 14.44
CA ARG A 329 -18.97 -17.02 13.06
C ARG A 329 -20.34 -17.46 12.57
N GLU A 330 -21.14 -18.06 13.45
CA GLU A 330 -22.49 -18.53 13.13
C GLU A 330 -23.49 -17.38 12.92
N HIS A 331 -23.27 -16.22 13.53
CA HIS A 331 -24.20 -15.09 13.50
C HIS A 331 -23.75 -13.94 12.60
N ILE A 332 -22.46 -13.86 12.23
CA ILE A 332 -21.91 -12.78 11.40
C ILE A 332 -21.44 -13.36 10.06
N THR A 333 -22.31 -13.30 9.06
CA THR A 333 -22.01 -13.65 7.67
C THR A 333 -22.12 -12.42 6.80
N LEU A 334 -21.02 -12.03 6.13
CA LEU A 334 -21.01 -10.88 5.25
C LEU A 334 -21.81 -11.14 3.96
N PRO A 335 -22.56 -10.14 3.46
CA PRO A 335 -23.12 -10.17 2.11
C PRO A 335 -22.03 -10.41 1.05
N PRO A 336 -22.29 -11.18 -0.02
CA PRO A 336 -21.28 -11.48 -1.04
C PRO A 336 -20.66 -10.23 -1.68
N GLU A 337 -21.43 -9.17 -1.84
CA GLU A 337 -21.00 -7.90 -2.48
C GLU A 337 -20.15 -7.02 -1.56
N THR A 338 -19.91 -7.46 -0.32
CA THR A 338 -19.13 -6.71 0.67
C THR A 338 -17.69 -6.55 0.20
N ARG A 339 -17.21 -5.31 0.18
CA ARG A 339 -15.83 -4.95 -0.19
C ARG A 339 -14.94 -4.73 1.02
N GLY A 340 -15.54 -4.43 2.15
CA GLY A 340 -14.86 -4.16 3.40
C GLY A 340 -15.83 -4.07 4.55
N CYS A 341 -15.34 -3.76 5.74
CA CYS A 341 -16.19 -3.49 6.87
C CYS A 341 -15.55 -2.53 7.85
N VAL A 342 -16.39 -1.74 8.53
CA VAL A 342 -16.03 -1.13 9.82
C VAL A 342 -16.50 -2.06 10.92
N VAL A 343 -15.63 -2.38 11.87
CA VAL A 343 -15.95 -3.25 13.01
C VAL A 343 -15.88 -2.46 14.31
N VAL A 344 -16.92 -2.55 15.12
CA VAL A 344 -17.09 -1.80 16.37
C VAL A 344 -17.42 -2.76 17.51
N ARG A 345 -16.74 -2.62 18.65
CA ARG A 345 -17.05 -3.32 19.90
C ARG A 345 -17.75 -2.35 20.85
N GLY A 346 -19.06 -2.49 21.03
CA GLY A 346 -19.87 -1.50 21.73
C GLY A 346 -19.81 -0.14 21.04
N GLU A 347 -19.10 0.83 21.64
CA GLU A 347 -18.83 2.14 21.02
C GLU A 347 -17.39 2.31 20.48
N GLU A 348 -16.51 1.34 20.73
CA GLU A 348 -15.11 1.37 20.35
C GLU A 348 -14.93 0.85 18.92
N VAL A 349 -14.49 1.71 18.00
CA VAL A 349 -14.16 1.29 16.63
C VAL A 349 -12.86 0.49 16.66
N LEU A 350 -12.93 -0.81 16.37
CA LEU A 350 -11.76 -1.68 16.35
C LEU A 350 -10.93 -1.49 15.09
N GLY A 351 -11.56 -1.24 13.95
CA GLY A 351 -10.87 -0.94 12.70
C GLY A 351 -11.75 -1.04 11.47
N LEU A 352 -11.13 -0.74 10.34
CA LEU A 352 -11.67 -0.81 9.00
C LEU A 352 -10.70 -1.57 8.12
N ASP A 353 -11.21 -2.54 7.38
CA ASP A 353 -10.53 -3.23 6.29
C ASP A 353 -11.40 -3.10 5.02
N LEU A 354 -10.82 -2.68 3.90
CA LEU A 354 -11.50 -2.48 2.63
C LEU A 354 -10.62 -2.93 1.47
N PHE A 355 -11.19 -3.71 0.56
CA PHE A 355 -10.58 -4.15 -0.69
C PHE A 355 -11.33 -3.60 -1.89
N GLY A 356 -10.62 -3.42 -3.01
CA GLY A 356 -11.24 -3.02 -4.28
C GLY A 356 -12.12 -4.10 -4.90
N ASP A 357 -12.00 -5.37 -4.50
CA ASP A 357 -12.76 -6.48 -5.08
C ASP A 357 -13.51 -7.25 -3.98
N PRO A 358 -14.85 -7.41 -4.07
CA PRO A 358 -15.61 -8.24 -3.13
C PRO A 358 -15.10 -9.68 -3.04
N GLY A 359 -14.56 -10.23 -4.13
CA GLY A 359 -13.92 -11.54 -4.15
C GLY A 359 -12.72 -11.64 -3.23
N VAL A 360 -11.89 -10.59 -3.18
CA VAL A 360 -10.75 -10.51 -2.25
C VAL A 360 -11.25 -10.42 -0.81
N MET A 361 -12.28 -9.61 -0.54
CA MET A 361 -12.88 -9.53 0.78
C MET A 361 -13.43 -10.89 1.23
N ARG A 362 -14.11 -11.65 0.35
CA ARG A 362 -14.59 -13.00 0.65
C ARG A 362 -13.45 -13.97 0.98
N GLU A 363 -12.32 -13.87 0.29
CA GLU A 363 -11.14 -14.69 0.59
C GLU A 363 -10.46 -14.30 1.92
N PHE A 364 -10.44 -13.00 2.26
CA PHE A 364 -9.82 -12.50 3.48
C PHE A 364 -10.72 -12.59 4.72
N TRP A 365 -12.04 -12.53 4.58
CA TRP A 365 -12.98 -12.50 5.69
C TRP A 365 -12.79 -13.66 6.68
N PRO A 366 -12.58 -14.92 6.27
CA PRO A 366 -12.37 -16.02 7.22
C PRO A 366 -11.22 -15.79 8.20
N LYS A 367 -10.12 -15.15 7.78
CA LYS A 367 -8.96 -14.86 8.66
C LYS A 367 -9.04 -13.50 9.35
N LEU A 368 -9.67 -12.50 8.73
CA LEU A 368 -9.93 -11.19 9.33
C LEU A 368 -10.92 -11.29 10.47
N SER A 369 -12.04 -11.99 10.25
CA SER A 369 -13.07 -12.20 11.27
C SER A 369 -12.52 -12.90 12.50
N GLU A 370 -11.61 -13.88 12.37
CA GLU A 370 -10.94 -14.49 13.53
C GLU A 370 -10.27 -13.45 14.43
N ALA A 371 -9.56 -12.47 13.85
CA ALA A 371 -8.87 -11.43 14.60
C ALA A 371 -9.85 -10.51 15.35
N TYR A 372 -10.94 -10.10 14.68
CA TYR A 372 -11.99 -9.30 15.32
C TYR A 372 -12.75 -10.08 16.40
N PHE A 373 -13.06 -11.36 16.16
CA PHE A 373 -13.74 -12.21 17.13
C PHE A 373 -12.85 -12.49 18.34
N LEU A 374 -11.54 -12.69 18.15
CA LEU A 374 -10.60 -12.82 19.26
C LEU A 374 -10.64 -11.56 20.12
N GLU A 375 -10.57 -10.38 19.50
CA GLU A 375 -10.66 -9.11 20.22
C GLU A 375 -12.00 -8.95 20.96
N ALA A 376 -13.12 -9.37 20.35
CA ALA A 376 -14.42 -9.37 21.01
C ALA A 376 -14.45 -10.27 22.27
N THR A 377 -13.78 -11.42 22.23
CA THR A 377 -13.72 -12.36 23.37
C THR A 377 -12.84 -11.90 24.53
N ARG A 378 -11.90 -10.97 24.30
CA ARG A 378 -11.08 -10.36 25.37
C ARG A 378 -11.91 -9.48 26.31
N GLN A 379 -13.03 -8.95 25.82
CA GLN A 379 -13.98 -8.14 26.61
C GLN A 379 -15.40 -8.69 26.47
N PRO A 380 -15.71 -9.87 27.04
CA PRO A 380 -16.91 -10.64 26.76
C PRO A 380 -18.16 -10.09 27.47
N LYS A 381 -18.19 -8.79 27.80
CA LYS A 381 -19.39 -8.15 28.35
C LYS A 381 -20.34 -7.83 27.19
N GLU A 382 -21.59 -8.23 27.31
CA GLU A 382 -22.65 -7.89 26.36
C GLU A 382 -22.84 -6.37 26.29
N GLN A 383 -23.01 -5.86 25.07
CA GLN A 383 -23.15 -4.43 24.78
C GLN A 383 -24.19 -4.23 23.67
N PRO A 384 -24.95 -3.12 23.68
CA PRO A 384 -25.91 -2.85 22.61
C PRO A 384 -25.23 -2.71 21.24
N PRO A 385 -25.95 -2.95 20.13
CA PRO A 385 -25.44 -2.68 18.80
C PRO A 385 -25.05 -1.21 18.63
N CYS A 386 -23.97 -0.97 17.91
CA CYS A 386 -23.54 0.38 17.57
C CYS A 386 -24.45 0.99 16.51
N ASN A 387 -24.60 2.32 16.52
CA ASN A 387 -25.34 3.03 15.48
C ASN A 387 -24.48 3.28 14.23
N ARG A 388 -25.15 3.52 13.10
CA ARG A 388 -24.50 3.73 11.81
C ARG A 388 -23.68 5.03 11.79
N GLU A 389 -24.12 6.04 12.54
CA GLU A 389 -23.47 7.35 12.63
C GLU A 389 -22.03 7.23 13.15
N ARG A 390 -21.77 6.30 14.09
CA ARG A 390 -20.40 6.06 14.58
C ARG A 390 -19.48 5.51 13.50
N ALA A 391 -19.97 4.55 12.71
CA ALA A 391 -19.21 3.96 11.60
C ALA A 391 -18.97 5.00 10.48
N GLN A 392 -19.99 5.79 10.15
CA GLN A 392 -19.88 6.89 9.20
C GLN A 392 -18.87 7.95 9.66
N ALA A 393 -18.96 8.41 10.91
CA ALA A 393 -18.02 9.37 11.45
C ALA A 393 -16.57 8.85 11.43
N PHE A 394 -16.35 7.55 11.58
CA PHE A 394 -15.01 6.97 11.43
C PHE A 394 -14.54 6.98 9.97
N MET A 395 -15.41 6.58 9.02
CA MET A 395 -15.10 6.66 7.59
C MET A 395 -14.82 8.10 7.14
N ASP A 396 -15.57 9.08 7.65
CA ASP A 396 -15.36 10.49 7.35
C ASP A 396 -13.97 10.96 7.83
N ARG A 397 -13.56 10.60 9.06
CA ARG A 397 -12.20 10.88 9.56
C ARG A 397 -11.12 10.20 8.74
N VAL A 398 -11.35 8.95 8.30
CA VAL A 398 -10.42 8.24 7.42
C VAL A 398 -10.25 9.00 6.10
N CYS A 399 -11.35 9.42 5.48
CA CYS A 399 -11.35 10.21 4.25
C CYS A 399 -10.63 11.54 4.45
N GLU A 400 -11.01 12.32 5.47
CA GLU A 400 -10.41 13.62 5.81
C GLU A 400 -8.91 13.51 6.02
N GLY A 401 -8.45 12.51 6.78
CA GLY A 401 -7.06 12.26 7.13
C GLY A 401 -6.17 11.68 6.03
N LEU A 402 -6.72 11.42 4.82
CA LEU A 402 -5.94 10.93 3.69
C LEU A 402 -4.91 11.95 3.20
N ARG A 403 -3.67 11.49 3.01
CA ARG A 403 -2.57 12.29 2.45
C ARG A 403 -1.49 11.39 1.83
N PRO A 404 -0.60 11.95 1.00
CA PRO A 404 0.52 11.19 0.45
C PRO A 404 1.39 10.64 1.58
N ALA A 405 1.78 9.36 1.51
CA ALA A 405 2.78 8.83 2.43
C ALA A 405 4.16 9.41 2.10
N GLY A 406 5.04 9.50 3.11
CA GLY A 406 6.41 10.01 2.93
C GLY A 406 7.28 9.17 1.99
N ARG A 407 6.89 7.92 1.72
CA ARG A 407 7.58 7.01 0.80
C ARG A 407 6.62 5.98 0.22
N GLN A 408 6.81 5.67 -1.07
CA GLN A 408 6.14 4.58 -1.77
C GLN A 408 6.82 3.23 -1.49
N ILE A 409 6.01 2.19 -1.25
CA ILE A 409 6.46 0.85 -0.86
C ILE A 409 5.83 -0.17 -1.82
N GLY A 410 6.65 -0.78 -2.68
CA GLY A 410 6.17 -1.67 -3.73
C GLY A 410 5.56 -0.91 -4.92
N LEU A 411 4.75 -1.59 -5.72
CA LEU A 411 3.99 -0.98 -6.81
C LEU A 411 2.78 -0.20 -6.30
N GLY A 412 2.37 0.81 -7.06
CA GLY A 412 1.22 1.67 -6.72
C GLY A 412 1.54 2.75 -5.69
N THR A 413 0.54 3.55 -5.36
CA THR A 413 0.67 4.73 -4.52
C THR A 413 0.18 4.45 -3.11
N THR A 414 1.08 4.64 -2.15
CA THR A 414 0.76 4.55 -0.72
C THR A 414 0.24 5.90 -0.24
N LEU A 415 -1.01 5.93 0.24
CA LEU A 415 -1.57 7.05 0.97
C LEU A 415 -1.62 6.68 2.45
N GLU A 416 -1.27 7.61 3.33
CA GLU A 416 -1.46 7.42 4.76
C GLU A 416 -2.78 8.02 5.22
N VAL A 417 -3.38 7.40 6.23
CA VAL A 417 -4.54 7.89 6.96
C VAL A 417 -4.05 8.30 8.34
N GLY A 418 -4.25 9.55 8.74
CA GLY A 418 -4.28 9.85 10.16
C GLY A 418 -4.47 11.32 10.51
N ASP A 419 -4.08 11.64 11.75
CA ASP A 419 -4.61 12.77 12.55
C ASP A 419 -6.07 12.48 12.97
N GLY A 420 -6.59 13.20 13.97
CA GLY A 420 -7.97 13.02 14.45
C GLY A 420 -8.24 11.65 15.06
N GLY A 421 -7.26 11.09 15.77
CA GLY A 421 -7.37 9.79 16.43
C GLY A 421 -7.47 8.60 15.48
N THR A 422 -6.87 8.68 14.28
CA THR A 422 -6.81 7.57 13.32
C THR A 422 -5.39 7.26 12.83
N ALA A 423 -5.14 6.00 12.52
CA ALA A 423 -3.92 5.54 11.87
C ALA A 423 -4.24 4.46 10.84
N GLY A 424 -3.74 4.61 9.62
CA GLY A 424 -4.01 3.69 8.53
C GLY A 424 -3.20 3.94 7.28
N PHE A 425 -3.39 3.09 6.28
CA PHE A 425 -2.83 3.23 4.95
C PHE A 425 -3.80 2.74 3.88
N VAL A 426 -3.77 3.41 2.73
CA VAL A 426 -4.36 2.93 1.48
C VAL A 426 -3.23 2.57 0.52
N LEU A 427 -3.34 1.41 -0.13
CA LEU A 427 -2.59 1.10 -1.33
C LEU A 427 -3.49 1.29 -2.56
N TRP A 428 -3.18 2.30 -3.36
CA TRP A 428 -3.88 2.63 -4.60
C TRP A 428 -3.07 2.15 -5.81
N TYR A 429 -3.67 1.40 -6.73
CA TYR A 429 -2.98 0.94 -7.94
C TYR A 429 -3.98 0.73 -9.08
N ALA A 430 -3.56 1.09 -10.30
CA ALA A 430 -4.39 1.05 -11.51
C ALA A 430 -5.81 1.59 -11.33
N ASP A 431 -5.90 2.77 -10.70
CA ASP A 431 -7.15 3.50 -10.46
C ASP A 431 -8.18 2.77 -9.56
N ALA A 432 -7.70 1.87 -8.70
CA ALA A 432 -8.53 1.27 -7.65
C ALA A 432 -7.78 1.11 -6.32
N VAL A 433 -8.55 0.95 -5.24
CA VAL A 433 -8.05 0.55 -3.93
C VAL A 433 -7.64 -0.92 -3.99
N CYS A 434 -6.36 -1.23 -3.77
CA CYS A 434 -5.95 -2.61 -3.51
C CYS A 434 -6.39 -3.03 -2.12
N HIS A 435 -6.04 -2.21 -1.13
CA HIS A 435 -6.40 -2.40 0.27
C HIS A 435 -6.34 -1.08 1.03
N LEU A 436 -7.28 -0.87 1.94
CA LEU A 436 -7.28 0.17 2.96
C LEU A 436 -7.44 -0.53 4.32
N ALA A 437 -6.50 -0.26 5.22
CA ALA A 437 -6.63 -0.59 6.63
C ALA A 437 -6.52 0.69 7.46
N ALA A 438 -7.47 0.91 8.37
CA ALA A 438 -7.46 2.05 9.29
C ALA A 438 -7.99 1.66 10.67
N PHE A 439 -7.40 2.25 11.71
CA PHE A 439 -7.72 1.96 13.10
C PHE A 439 -7.95 3.25 13.87
N ALA A 440 -8.85 3.20 14.85
CA ALA A 440 -8.92 4.23 15.87
C ALA A 440 -7.69 4.11 16.78
N VAL A 441 -7.05 5.24 17.08
CA VAL A 441 -5.90 5.31 17.97
C VAL A 441 -6.09 6.46 18.94
N ASP A 442 -5.69 6.24 20.19
CA ASP A 442 -5.72 7.29 21.21
C ASP A 442 -4.46 8.16 21.06
N GLU A 443 -4.65 9.46 20.77
CA GLU A 443 -3.54 10.41 20.64
C GLU A 443 -2.77 10.55 21.97
N GLY A 444 -3.41 10.27 23.11
CA GLY A 444 -2.84 10.38 24.45
C GLY A 444 -2.06 9.16 24.99
N GLU A 445 -2.02 8.03 24.27
CA GLU A 445 -1.24 6.85 24.70
C GLU A 445 0.26 6.93 24.36
N GLU A 446 0.68 8.02 23.75
CA GLU A 446 2.08 8.33 23.44
C GLU A 446 2.87 8.49 24.75
N GLY A 447 3.60 7.44 25.14
CA GLY A 447 4.45 7.41 26.34
C GLY A 447 3.89 6.64 27.54
N ARG A 448 2.71 6.00 27.41
CA ARG A 448 2.28 5.06 28.46
C ARG A 448 3.10 3.76 28.33
N PRO A 449 3.83 3.35 29.38
CA PRO A 449 4.55 2.08 29.35
C PRO A 449 3.56 0.95 29.02
N PRO A 450 3.99 -0.05 28.24
CA PRO A 450 3.13 -1.17 27.93
C PRO A 450 2.58 -1.78 29.23
N ARG A 451 1.33 -2.25 29.21
CA ARG A 451 0.72 -2.91 30.37
C ARG A 451 1.50 -4.16 30.83
N PHE A 452 2.38 -4.66 29.97
CA PHE A 452 3.21 -5.84 30.16
C PHE A 452 4.65 -5.51 29.75
N ASP A 453 5.62 -5.71 30.65
CA ASP A 453 7.04 -5.72 30.30
C ASP A 453 7.40 -7.19 30.01
N PRO A 454 7.68 -7.58 28.75
CA PRO A 454 7.97 -8.97 28.40
C PRO A 454 9.26 -9.50 29.02
N GLY A 455 10.02 -8.68 29.74
CA GLY A 455 11.34 -9.03 30.22
C GLY A 455 12.32 -9.06 29.05
N ILE A 456 13.47 -8.42 29.23
CA ILE A 456 14.57 -8.53 28.29
C ILE A 456 15.08 -9.97 28.38
N VAL A 457 14.57 -10.86 27.53
CA VAL A 457 15.24 -12.14 27.27
C VAL A 457 16.42 -11.81 26.36
N SER A 458 17.56 -11.57 26.99
CA SER A 458 18.88 -11.36 26.37
C SER A 458 19.33 -12.56 25.55
#